data_AF-A0A392REN0-F1
#
_entry.id   AF-A0A392REN0-F1
#
_cell.length_a   1.000
_cell.length_b   1.000
_cell.length_c   1.000
_cell.angle_alpha   90.00
_cell.angle_beta   90.00
_cell.angle_gamma   90.00
#
_symmetry.space_group_name_H-M   'P 1'
#
loop_
_entity.id
_entity.type
_entity.pdbx_description
1 polymer ?
#
loop_
_entity_poly.entity_id
_entity_poly.type
_entity_poly.pdbx_seq_one_letter_code
_entity_poly.pdbx_strand_id
1 'polypeptide(L)'
;GFGNVGSWAAQLIDEKGGKIVAVSDITGAIKNNKGLDIPSLLKHTKEHKGVKGFNGGDSFDPNSILLEDCDVLIPAALGGVIN
;
A
#
# COMPACT_ATOMS: atom_id res chain seq x y z
N GLY A 1 3.27 0.79 -5.06
CA GLY A 1 3.18 2.23 -5.40
C GLY A 1 1.83 2.74 -5.01
N PHE A 2 1.74 3.87 -4.30
CA PHE A 2 0.47 4.45 -3.82
C PHE A 2 0.19 5.85 -4.41
N GLY A 3 0.47 6.01 -5.71
CA GLY A 3 0.06 7.18 -6.49
C GLY A 3 -1.30 6.94 -7.15
N ASN A 4 -1.65 7.73 -8.18
CA ASN A 4 -2.97 7.69 -8.84
C ASN A 4 -3.50 6.27 -9.10
N VAL A 5 -2.74 5.39 -9.77
CA VAL A 5 -3.23 4.04 -10.09
C VAL A 5 -3.37 3.18 -8.84
N GLY A 6 -2.32 3.12 -8.01
CA GLY A 6 -2.28 2.25 -6.84
C GLY A 6 -3.29 2.64 -5.75
N SER A 7 -3.52 3.94 -5.55
CA SER A 7 -4.48 4.44 -4.57
C SER A 7 -5.92 4.17 -4.98
N TRP A 8 -6.25 4.35 -6.26
CA TRP A 8 -7.57 3.98 -6.80
C TRP A 8 -7.80 2.47 -6.79
N ALA A 9 -6.79 1.67 -7.14
CA ALA A 9 -6.89 0.22 -7.05
C ALA A 9 -7.16 -0.24 -5.61
N ALA A 10 -6.41 0.28 -4.64
CA ALA A 10 -6.62 -0.02 -3.22
C ALA A 10 -8.02 0.38 -2.76
N GLN A 11 -8.50 1.57 -3.14
CA GLN A 11 -9.84 2.03 -2.78
C GLN A 11 -10.94 1.12 -3.33
N LEU A 12 -10.88 0.78 -4.62
CA LEU A 12 -11.90 -0.07 -5.25
C LEU A 12 -11.89 -1.49 -4.67
N ILE A 13 -10.72 -2.02 -4.31
CA ILE A 13 -10.60 -3.33 -3.67
C ILE A 13 -11.24 -3.30 -2.27
N ASP A 14 -10.92 -2.28 -1.47
CA ASP A 14 -11.49 -2.08 -0.14
C ASP A 14 -13.03 -1.94 -0.18
N GLU A 15 -13.56 -1.14 -1.12
CA GLU A 15 -14.99 -0.98 -1.34
C GLU A 15 -15.71 -2.28 -1.75
N LYS A 16 -14.98 -3.24 -2.31
CA LYS A 16 -15.49 -4.58 -2.66
C LYS A 16 -15.29 -5.60 -1.54
N GLY A 17 -14.79 -5.19 -0.37
CA GLY A 17 -14.52 -6.05 0.78
C GLY A 17 -13.18 -6.80 0.69
N GLY A 18 -12.32 -6.43 -0.26
CA GLY A 18 -10.96 -6.94 -0.34
C GLY A 18 -10.08 -6.32 0.74
N LYS A 19 -9.05 -7.07 1.14
CA LYS A 19 -8.18 -6.68 2.25
C LYS A 19 -6.81 -6.30 1.75
N ILE A 20 -6.41 -5.05 1.98
CA ILE A 20 -5.09 -4.57 1.60
C ILE A 20 -4.16 -4.78 2.79
N VAL A 21 -3.23 -5.72 2.66
CA VAL A 21 -2.32 -6.11 3.76
C VAL A 21 -1.00 -5.34 3.76
N ALA A 22 -0.56 -4.81 2.62
CA ALA A 22 0.67 -4.06 2.50
C ALA A 22 0.61 -3.03 1.37
N VAL A 23 1.28 -1.89 1.57
CA VAL A 23 1.45 -0.83 0.57
C VAL A 23 2.87 -0.28 0.66
N SER A 24 3.50 -0.05 -0.50
CA SER A 24 4.79 0.64 -0.61
C SER A 24 4.70 1.82 -1.57
N ASP A 25 5.42 2.89 -1.27
CA ASP A 25 5.72 4.00 -2.16
C ASP A 25 7.18 4.48 -2.00
N ILE A 26 7.52 5.62 -2.60
CA ILE A 26 8.86 6.20 -2.55
C ILE A 26 9.30 6.63 -1.13
N THR A 27 8.36 6.85 -0.22
CA THR A 27 8.62 7.27 1.16
C THR A 27 8.84 6.10 2.11
N GLY A 28 8.34 4.90 1.76
CA GLY A 28 8.51 3.69 2.55
C GLY A 28 7.42 2.66 2.27
N ALA A 29 7.34 1.66 3.15
CA ALA A 29 6.32 0.62 3.07
C ALA A 29 5.68 0.39 4.44
N ILE A 30 4.38 0.12 4.42
CA ILE A 30 3.56 -0.16 5.59
C ILE A 30 2.78 -1.45 5.39
N LYS A 31 2.59 -2.21 6.47
CA LYS A 31 1.80 -3.44 6.45
C LYS A 31 0.92 -3.61 7.67
N ASN A 32 -0.17 -4.32 7.48
CA ASN A 32 -1.08 -4.74 8.53
C ASN A 32 -1.77 -6.04 8.10
N ASN A 33 -1.42 -7.16 8.74
CA ASN A 33 -2.02 -8.46 8.43
C ASN A 33 -3.51 -8.52 8.74
N LYS A 34 -4.06 -7.56 9.50
CA LYS A 34 -5.51 -7.39 9.75
C LYS A 34 -6.19 -6.48 8.74
N GLY A 35 -5.45 -5.89 7.80
CA GLY A 35 -5.93 -4.98 6.77
C GLY A 35 -5.63 -3.54 7.13
N LEU A 36 -5.19 -2.77 6.13
CA LEU A 36 -5.01 -1.33 6.22
C LEU A 36 -6.34 -0.62 6.02
N ASP A 37 -6.62 0.39 6.82
CA ASP A 37 -7.75 1.31 6.60
C ASP A 37 -7.43 2.23 5.42
N ILE A 38 -7.92 1.86 4.24
CA ILE A 38 -7.66 2.56 2.98
C ILE A 38 -8.22 4.00 2.99
N PRO A 39 -9.46 4.27 3.43
CA PRO A 39 -9.94 5.64 3.60
C PRO A 39 -9.00 6.52 4.42
N SER A 40 -8.52 6.03 5.57
CA SER A 40 -7.58 6.78 6.41
C SER A 40 -6.20 6.92 5.76
N LEU A 41 -5.71 5.88 5.08
CA LEU A 41 -4.44 5.92 4.37
C LEU A 41 -4.46 6.93 3.22
N LEU A 42 -5.55 7.02 2.46
CA LEU A 42 -5.74 8.02 1.40
C LEU A 42 -5.71 9.44 1.95
N LYS A 43 -6.30 9.67 3.13
CA LYS A 43 -6.22 10.97 3.80
C LYS A 43 -4.79 11.29 4.24
N HIS A 44 -4.12 10.31 4.86
CA HIS A 44 -2.73 10.45 5.30
C HIS A 44 -1.80 10.81 4.14
N THR A 45 -1.88 10.10 3.01
CA THR A 45 -1.00 10.34 1.86
C THR A 45 -1.27 11.68 1.19
N LYS A 46 -2.51 12.20 1.23
CA LYS A 46 -2.81 13.57 0.76
C LYS A 46 -2.16 14.64 1.63
N GLU A 47 -2.10 14.43 2.95
CA GLU A 47 -1.54 15.39 3.91
C GLU A 47 0.00 15.32 3.97
N HIS A 48 0.56 14.11 3.98
CA HIS A 48 1.99 13.86 4.22
C HIS A 48 2.81 13.54 2.96
N LYS A 49 2.14 13.45 1.80
CA LYS A 49 2.76 13.12 0.49
C LYS A 49 3.48 11.76 0.46
N GLY A 50 2.98 10.78 1.23
CA GLY A 50 3.44 9.40 1.19
C GLY A 50 2.86 8.54 2.31
N VAL A 51 3.16 7.24 2.30
CA VAL A 51 2.66 6.27 3.29
C VAL A 51 3.46 6.22 4.58
N LYS A 52 4.67 6.77 4.62
CA LYS A 52 5.52 6.76 5.81
C LYS A 52 4.82 7.45 6.99
N GLY A 53 4.92 6.85 8.17
CA GLY A 53 4.37 7.42 9.41
C GLY A 53 2.85 7.25 9.56
N PHE A 54 2.21 6.43 8.73
CA PHE A 54 0.81 6.08 8.91
C PHE A 54 0.62 5.21 10.16
N ASN A 55 -0.22 5.65 11.10
CA ASN A 55 -0.44 4.96 12.37
C ASN A 55 -1.26 3.65 12.27
N GLY A 56 -1.89 3.38 11.12
CA GLY A 56 -2.74 2.19 10.92
C GLY A 56 -1.99 0.96 10.40
N GLY A 57 -0.66 1.00 10.32
CA GLY A 57 0.18 -0.12 9.91
C GLY A 57 1.61 0.01 10.39
N ASP A 58 2.31 -1.12 10.42
CA ASP A 58 3.72 -1.20 10.82
C ASP A 58 4.61 -0.86 9.63
N SER A 59 5.61 -0.01 9.86
CA SER A 59 6.62 0.28 8.84
C SER A 59 7.53 -0.94 8.66
N PHE A 60 7.89 -1.26 7.42
CA PHE A 60 8.78 -2.38 7.11
C PHE A 60 9.69 -2.06 5.92
N ASP A 61 10.61 -2.96 5.59
CA ASP A 61 11.55 -2.79 4.48
C ASP A 61 10.80 -2.81 3.13
N PRO A 62 10.82 -1.73 2.34
CA PRO A 62 10.18 -1.69 1.03
C PRO A 62 10.68 -2.77 0.07
N ASN A 63 11.92 -3.26 0.22
CA ASN A 63 12.47 -4.30 -0.64
C ASN A 63 11.84 -5.67 -0.40
N SER A 64 11.25 -5.91 0.79
CA SER A 64 10.61 -7.18 1.11
C SER A 64 9.15 -7.25 0.65
N ILE A 65 8.59 -6.18 0.06
CA ILE A 65 7.15 -6.15 -0.28
C ILE A 65 6.73 -7.23 -1.28
N LEU A 66 7.63 -7.64 -2.18
CA LEU A 66 7.38 -8.70 -3.16
C LEU A 66 7.28 -10.09 -2.50
N LEU A 67 7.73 -10.21 -1.25
CA LEU A 67 7.73 -11.44 -0.46
C LEU A 67 6.61 -11.48 0.57
N GLU A 68 5.79 -10.42 0.68
CA GLU A 68 4.70 -10.38 1.63
C GLU A 68 3.58 -11.34 1.21
N ASP A 69 3.03 -12.03 2.21
CA ASP A 69 1.96 -13.00 2.01
C ASP A 69 0.67 -12.30 1.56
N CYS A 70 0.21 -12.60 0.34
CA CYS A 70 -0.99 -12.05 -0.26
C CYS A 70 -1.52 -12.92 -1.39
N ASP A 71 -2.82 -12.84 -1.64
CA ASP A 71 -3.45 -13.52 -2.78
C ASP A 71 -3.16 -12.83 -4.12
N VAL A 72 -2.99 -11.50 -4.08
CA VAL A 72 -2.83 -10.65 -5.27
C VAL A 72 -1.80 -9.56 -5.02
N LEU A 73 -0.77 -9.51 -5.87
CA LEU A 73 0.25 -8.47 -5.88
C LEU A 73 0.00 -7.47 -7.03
N ILE A 74 -0.06 -6.18 -6.72
CA ILE A 74 -0.34 -5.11 -7.70
C ILE A 74 0.88 -4.17 -7.85
N PRO A 75 1.76 -4.40 -8.84
CA PRO A 75 2.88 -3.51 -9.12
C PRO A 75 2.41 -2.24 -9.84
N ALA A 76 2.13 -1.18 -9.07
CA ALA A 76 1.67 0.12 -9.59
C ALA A 76 2.67 1.27 -9.28
N ALA A 77 3.97 1.02 -9.46
CA ALA A 77 5.03 2.01 -9.25
C ALA A 77 5.81 2.28 -10.54
N LEU A 78 6.99 1.68 -10.70
CA LEU A 78 7.82 1.77 -11.90
C LEU A 78 7.80 0.43 -12.66
N GLY A 79 8.20 0.46 -13.92
CA GLY A 79 8.41 -0.76 -14.71
C GLY A 79 9.64 -1.54 -14.26
N GLY A 80 9.67 -2.84 -14.55
CA GLY A 80 10.82 -3.72 -14.25
C GLY A 80 10.98 -4.09 -12.78
N VAL A 81 9.92 -3.95 -11.96
CA VAL A 81 9.92 -4.32 -10.53
C VAL A 81 9.77 -5.82 -10.27
N ILE A 82 9.41 -6.59 -11.31
CA ILE A 82 9.37 -8.06 -11.29
C ILE A 82 10.34 -8.52 -12.37
N ASN A 83 11.33 -9.33 -11.99
CA ASN A 83 12.41 -9.84 -12.84
C ASN A 83 12.76 -11.29 -12.53
#